data_AF-A0A0D6E8Q5-F1
#
_entry.id   AF-A0A0D6E8Q5-F1
#
_cell.length_a   1.000
_cell.length_b   1.000
_cell.length_c   1.000
_cell.angle_alpha   90.00
_cell.angle_beta   90.00
_cell.angle_gamma   90.00
#
_symmetry.space_group_name_H-M   'P 1'
#
loop_
_entity.id
_entity.type
_entity.pdbx_description
1 polymer ?
#
loop_
_entity_poly.entity_id
_entity_poly.type
_entity_poly.pdbx_seq_one_letter_code
_entity_poly.pdbx_strand_id
1 'polypeptide(L)' 'MTQQKGSQMQFDDWKRVANPWRVVEAAKSDKRARDAAVSRIIDTMLELQLDYRQITPVSSRSV' A
#
# COMPACT_ATOMS: atom_id res chain seq x y z
N MET A 1 -24.83 11.69 27.40
CA MET A 1 -24.53 10.54 26.50
C MET A 1 -24.50 11.04 25.07
N THR A 2 -23.32 11.21 24.50
CA THR A 2 -23.16 11.48 23.07
C THR A 2 -22.23 10.41 22.53
N GLN A 3 -22.81 9.35 21.98
CA GLN A 3 -22.09 8.40 21.15
C GLN A 3 -21.59 9.18 19.93
N GLN A 4 -20.32 9.56 19.92
CA GLN A 4 -19.65 9.88 18.67
C GLN A 4 -19.61 8.57 17.88
N LYS A 5 -20.58 8.40 16.98
CA LYS A 5 -20.56 7.37 15.95
C LYS A 5 -19.29 7.64 15.17
N GLY A 6 -18.22 6.92 15.51
CA GLY A 6 -16.87 7.16 14.98
C GLY A 6 -16.96 7.29 13.48
N SER A 7 -16.71 8.50 12.97
CA SER A 7 -16.74 8.77 11.54
C SER A 7 -15.75 7.82 10.88
N GLN A 8 -16.27 6.85 10.14
CA GLN A 8 -15.42 5.88 9.46
C GLN A 8 -14.50 6.65 8.52
N MET A 9 -13.19 6.50 8.73
CA MET A 9 -12.16 7.21 7.99
C MET A 9 -12.33 6.98 6.49
N GLN A 10 -12.14 8.05 5.71
CA GLN A 10 -12.16 7.98 4.26
C GLN A 10 -10.77 7.63 3.71
N PHE A 11 -10.72 7.31 2.43
CA PHE A 11 -9.46 7.00 1.74
C PHE A 11 -8.39 8.09 1.94
N ASP A 12 -8.76 9.37 1.77
CA ASP A 12 -7.83 10.50 1.93
C ASP A 12 -7.35 10.67 3.37
N ASP A 13 -8.21 10.34 4.35
CA ASP A 13 -7.81 10.35 5.76
C ASP A 13 -6.74 9.28 6.02
N TRP A 14 -6.92 8.08 5.46
CA TRP A 14 -5.95 7.00 5.53
C TRP A 14 -4.62 7.33 4.83
N LYS A 15 -4.65 8.05 3.70
CA LYS A 15 -3.42 8.54 3.04
C LYS A 15 -2.63 9.50 3.94
N ARG A 16 -3.31 10.31 4.76
CA ARG A 16 -2.70 11.32 5.64
C ARG A 16 -2.17 10.76 6.97
N VAL A 17 -2.45 9.49 7.29
CA VAL A 17 -1.94 8.87 8.53
C VAL A 17 -0.41 8.81 8.49
N ALA A 18 0.24 9.49 9.44
CA ALA A 18 1.69 9.57 9.50
C ALA A 18 2.37 8.21 9.71
N ASN A 19 1.83 7.38 10.61
CA ASN A 19 2.39 6.06 10.89
C ASN A 19 1.85 5.01 9.88
N PRO A 20 2.68 4.52 8.93
CA PRO A 20 2.23 3.58 7.91
C PRO A 20 1.74 2.25 8.50
N TRP A 21 2.27 1.81 9.64
CA TRP A 21 1.85 0.57 10.30
C TRP A 21 0.40 0.61 10.77
N ARG A 22 -0.11 1.79 11.15
CA ARG A 22 -1.53 1.94 11.50
C ARG A 22 -2.46 1.70 10.31
N VAL A 23 -2.04 2.09 9.11
CA VAL A 23 -2.81 1.87 7.88
C VAL A 23 -2.79 0.39 7.51
N VAL A 24 -1.63 -0.27 7.64
CA VAL A 24 -1.48 -1.72 7.40
C VAL A 24 -2.34 -2.55 8.35
N GLU A 25 -2.36 -2.22 9.64
CA GLU A 25 -3.21 -2.93 10.60
C GLU A 25 -4.71 -2.74 10.30
N ALA A 26 -5.13 -1.52 9.95
CA ALA A 26 -6.51 -1.24 9.56
C ALA A 26 -6.91 -1.91 8.24
N ALA A 27 -6.00 -2.08 7.29
CA ALA A 27 -6.27 -2.70 5.99
C ALA A 27 -6.77 -4.17 6.07
N LYS A 28 -6.54 -4.82 7.21
CA LYS A 28 -7.06 -6.16 7.51
C LYS A 28 -8.59 -6.18 7.54
N SER A 29 -9.23 -5.10 8.00
CA SER A 29 -10.68 -5.02 8.19
C SER A 29 -11.37 -3.82 7.50
N ASP A 30 -10.62 -2.82 7.03
CA ASP A 30 -11.13 -1.64 6.31
C ASP A 30 -10.62 -1.62 4.86
N LYS A 31 -11.54 -1.71 3.90
CA LYS A 31 -11.23 -1.65 2.47
C LYS A 31 -10.58 -0.32 2.07
N ARG A 32 -11.00 0.81 2.66
CA ARG A 32 -10.44 2.13 2.32
C ARG A 32 -9.01 2.27 2.84
N ALA A 33 -8.73 1.69 4.01
CA ALA A 33 -7.36 1.61 4.53
C ALA A 33 -6.48 0.75 3.62
N ARG A 34 -7.01 -0.36 3.10
CA ARG A 34 -6.32 -1.21 2.13
C ARG A 34 -5.99 -0.47 0.84
N ASP A 35 -6.98 0.20 0.25
CA ASP A 35 -6.79 0.99 -0.97
C ASP A 35 -5.74 2.09 -0.75
N ALA A 36 -5.77 2.77 0.40
CA ALA A 36 -4.76 3.78 0.76
C ALA A 36 -3.36 3.19 0.98
N ALA A 37 -3.24 2.01 1.60
CA ALA A 37 -1.97 1.31 1.75
C ALA A 37 -1.36 0.96 0.38
N VAL A 38 -2.16 0.41 -0.54
CA VAL A 38 -1.72 0.07 -1.90
C VAL A 38 -1.29 1.32 -2.66
N SER A 39 -2.08 2.40 -2.63
CA SER A 39 -1.71 3.67 -3.27
C SER A 39 -0.36 4.17 -2.76
N ARG A 40 -0.10 4.12 -1.45
CA ARG A 40 1.18 4.57 -0.88
C ARG A 40 2.36 3.70 -1.31
N ILE A 41 2.15 2.39 -1.42
CA ILE A 41 3.19 1.47 -1.94
C ILE A 41 3.53 1.84 -3.38
N ILE A 42 2.52 2.02 -4.24
CA ILE A 42 2.72 2.42 -5.65
C ILE A 42 3.42 3.78 -5.74
N ASP A 43 2.95 4.78 -4.98
CA ASP A 43 3.56 6.12 -4.95
C ASP A 43 5.06 6.00 -4.57
N THR A 44 5.38 5.21 -3.54
CA THR A 44 6.78 4.96 -3.11
C THR A 44 7.58 4.24 -4.20
N MET A 45 7.02 3.22 -4.86
CA MET A 45 7.70 2.49 -5.93
C MET A 45 8.04 3.41 -7.11
N LEU A 46 7.13 4.33 -7.45
CA LEU A 46 7.32 5.32 -8.50
C LEU A 46 8.36 6.38 -8.09
N GLU A 47 8.29 6.91 -6.87
CA GLU A 47 9.26 7.86 -6.32
C GLU A 47 10.68 7.30 -6.32
N LEU A 48 10.83 6.02 -5.94
CA LEU A 48 12.11 5.32 -5.91
C LEU A 48 12.54 4.78 -7.27
N GLN A 49 11.71 4.92 -8.31
CA GLN A 49 11.96 4.39 -9.66
C GLN A 49 12.32 2.89 -9.64
N LEU A 50 11.59 2.11 -8.84
CA LEU A 50 11.84 0.68 -8.72
C LEU A 50 11.50 -0.02 -10.04
N ASP A 51 12.53 -0.46 -10.75
CA ASP A 51 12.44 -1.25 -11.98
C ASP A 51 12.62 -2.74 -11.64
N TYR A 52 11.60 -3.56 -11.92
CA TYR A 52 11.71 -5.01 -11.75
C TYR A 52 12.28 -5.63 -13.03
N ARG A 53 13.56 -5.99 -13.01
CA ARG A 53 14.18 -6.76 -14.10
C ARG A 53 14.04 -8.25 -13.83
N GLN A 54 13.14 -8.90 -14.56
CA GLN A 54 13.08 -10.36 -14.58
C GLN A 54 14.37 -10.91 -15.21
N ILE A 55 15.23 -11.51 -14.39
CA ILE A 55 16.42 -12.22 -14.87
C ILE A 55 15.96 -13.60 -15.35
N THR A 56 15.61 -13.72 -16.62
CA THR A 56 15.40 -15.03 -17.23
C THR A 56 16.78 -15.71 -17.37
N PRO A 57 17.01 -16.89 -16.77
CA PRO A 57 18.26 -17.60 -16.99
C PRO A 57 18.34 -17.97 -18.47
N VAL A 58 19.34 -17.44 -19.17
CA VAL A 58 19.72 -17.93 -20.49
C VAL A 58 20.21 -19.36 -20.34
N SER A 59 19.41 -20.32 -20.81
CA SER A 59 19.86 -21.70 -20.94
C SER A 59 20.95 -21.69 -22.02
N SER A 60 22.21 -21.73 -21.58
CA SER A 60 23.37 -21.94 -22.45
C SER A 60 23.22 -23.32 -23.09
N ARG A 61 22.56 -23.39 -24.25
CA ARG A 61 22.57 -24.59 -25.07
C ARG A 61 23.95 -24.67 -25.72
N SER A 62 24.83 -25.44 -25.09
CA SER A 62 26.11 -25.83 -25.66
C SER A 62 25.85 -26.49 -27.02
N VAL A 63 26.44 -25.93 -28.07
CA VAL A 63 26.53 -26.53 -29.41
C VAL A 63 27.74 -27.45 -29.44
#